data_AF-A0A7D9JMC8-F1
#
_entry.id   AF-A0A7D9JMC8-F1
#
_cell.length_a   1.000
_cell.length_b   1.000
_cell.length_c   1.000
_cell.angle_alpha   90.00
_cell.angle_beta   90.00
_cell.angle_gamma   90.00
#
_symmetry.space_group_name_H-M   'P 1'
#
loop_
_entity.id
_entity.type
_entity.pdbx_description
1 polymer ?
#
loop_
_entity_poly.entity_id
_entity_poly.type
_entity_poly.pdbx_seq_one_letter_code
_entity_poly.pdbx_strand_id
1 'polypeptide(L)'
;MIKHIEPAKLRQGLKSGVTFRTFAGAKTEDMKYYLQPTLTAKPSHLILHVGTNDLAGKSPEEIAQNISELIKAAAEQVPGLKLLSSEIITRSDREDNDQKVQQVNSLVELIDMLFTIMGI
;
A
#
# COMPACT_ATOMS: atom_id res chain seq x y z
N MET A 1 -4.29 7.91 -7.41
CA MET A 1 -5.38 8.80 -6.93
C MET A 1 -6.69 8.05 -7.07
N ILE A 2 -7.28 7.63 -5.95
CA ILE A 2 -8.54 6.88 -5.94
C ILE A 2 -9.69 7.88 -6.00
N LYS A 3 -10.00 8.44 -7.19
CA LYS A 3 -11.05 9.47 -7.35
C LYS A 3 -12.48 8.93 -7.33
N HIS A 4 -12.66 7.61 -7.34
CA HIS A 4 -13.96 6.98 -7.56
C HIS A 4 -14.37 5.97 -6.48
N ILE A 5 -13.60 5.85 -5.39
CA ILE A 5 -14.13 5.15 -4.21
C ILE A 5 -15.03 6.12 -3.47
N GLU A 6 -16.30 5.75 -3.33
CA GLU A 6 -17.27 6.43 -2.48
C GLU A 6 -17.27 5.77 -1.08
N PRO A 7 -16.60 6.37 -0.08
CA PRO A 7 -16.42 5.74 1.23
C PRO A 7 -17.73 5.35 1.90
N ALA A 8 -18.77 6.18 1.70
CA ALA A 8 -20.10 5.96 2.25
C ALA A 8 -20.74 4.67 1.70
N LYS A 9 -20.66 4.44 0.39
CA LYS A 9 -21.20 3.21 -0.23
C LYS A 9 -20.41 1.97 0.17
N LEU A 10 -19.08 2.07 0.23
CA LEU A 10 -18.23 0.95 0.65
C LEU A 10 -18.52 0.54 2.11
N ARG A 11 -18.65 1.53 3.01
CA ARG A 11 -19.03 1.32 4.42
C ARG A 11 -20.40 0.67 4.53
N GLN A 12 -21.38 1.15 3.76
CA GLN A 12 -22.74 0.63 3.78
C GLN A 12 -22.78 -0.83 3.29
N GLY A 13 -22.01 -1.16 2.24
CA GLY A 13 -21.96 -2.50 1.67
C GLY A 13 -21.25 -3.53 2.55
N LEU A 14 -20.14 -3.15 3.20
CA LEU A 14 -19.32 -4.09 3.98
C LEU A 14 -19.84 -4.36 5.40
N LYS A 15 -20.81 -3.56 5.89
CA LYS A 15 -21.33 -3.62 7.28
C LYS A 15 -20.23 -3.63 8.37
N SER A 16 -19.02 -3.20 8.02
CA SER A 16 -17.83 -3.17 8.85
C SER A 16 -17.28 -1.74 8.90
N GLY A 17 -16.56 -1.42 9.97
CA GLY A 17 -15.96 -0.10 10.17
C GLY A 17 -14.79 0.16 9.22
N VAL A 18 -15.05 0.55 7.99
CA VAL A 18 -13.99 0.91 7.02
C VAL A 18 -13.51 2.33 7.26
N THR A 19 -12.19 2.52 7.39
CA THR A 19 -11.58 3.84 7.50
C THR A 19 -10.66 4.10 6.32
N PHE A 20 -10.81 5.27 5.71
CA PHE A 20 -9.94 5.72 4.62
C PHE A 20 -8.98 6.78 5.15
N ARG A 21 -7.72 6.66 4.74
CA ARG A 21 -6.65 7.62 5.05
C ARG A 21 -5.89 7.86 3.75
N THR A 22 -5.97 9.07 3.21
CA THR A 22 -5.36 9.43 1.93
C THR A 22 -4.39 10.58 2.13
N PHE A 23 -3.15 10.41 1.69
CA PHE A 23 -2.08 11.40 1.82
C PHE A 23 -1.59 11.78 0.42
N ALA A 24 -2.09 12.89 -0.11
CA ALA A 24 -1.76 13.32 -1.47
C ALA A 24 -0.26 13.64 -1.59
N GLY A 25 0.40 13.11 -2.62
CA GLY A 25 1.84 13.33 -2.86
C GLY A 25 2.79 12.51 -1.96
N ALA A 26 2.26 11.74 -1.00
CA ALA A 26 3.09 10.94 -0.10
C ALA A 26 3.89 9.86 -0.84
N LYS A 27 5.13 9.68 -0.42
CA LYS A 27 6.05 8.61 -0.82
C LYS A 27 6.01 7.46 0.18
N THR A 28 6.64 6.34 -0.16
CA THR A 28 6.73 5.18 0.75
C THR A 28 7.39 5.53 2.10
N GLU A 29 8.37 6.42 2.11
CA GLU A 29 9.04 6.89 3.35
C GLU A 29 8.10 7.66 4.28
N ASP A 30 7.24 8.51 3.73
CA ASP A 30 6.28 9.30 4.53
C ASP A 30 5.28 8.39 5.24
N MET A 31 4.91 7.27 4.59
CA MET A 31 3.94 6.32 5.13
C MET A 31 4.41 5.64 6.42
N LYS A 32 5.72 5.60 6.70
CA LYS A 32 6.26 5.11 7.97
C LYS A 32 5.66 5.86 9.17
N TYR A 33 5.37 7.15 8.99
CA TYR A 33 4.75 8.01 10.01
C TYR A 33 3.23 8.02 9.89
N TYR A 34 2.69 8.11 8.67
CA TYR A 34 1.25 8.24 8.46
C TYR A 34 0.44 6.99 8.77
N LEU A 35 1.06 5.79 8.74
CA LEU A 35 0.39 4.56 9.13
C LEU A 35 0.16 4.43 10.63
N GLN A 36 1.01 5.04 11.47
CA GLN A 36 1.01 4.83 12.93
C GLN A 36 -0.36 5.06 13.60
N PRO A 37 -1.09 6.15 13.32
CA PRO A 37 -2.42 6.36 13.92
C PRO A 37 -3.44 5.32 13.46
N THR A 38 -3.28 4.78 12.25
CA THR A 38 -4.17 3.75 11.69
C THR A 38 -3.91 2.40 12.37
N LEU A 39 -2.65 2.04 12.55
CA LEU A 39 -2.24 0.78 13.18
C LEU A 39 -2.56 0.77 14.68
N THR A 40 -2.54 1.93 15.34
CA THR A 40 -2.96 2.07 16.76
C THR A 40 -4.41 1.64 16.99
N ALA A 41 -5.28 1.79 15.99
CA ALA A 41 -6.67 1.33 16.05
C ALA A 41 -6.82 -0.20 15.89
N LYS A 42 -5.70 -0.93 15.70
CA LYS A 42 -5.62 -2.40 15.53
C LYS A 42 -6.64 -2.93 14.51
N PRO A 43 -6.56 -2.48 13.25
CA PRO A 43 -7.47 -2.98 12.22
C PRO A 43 -7.23 -4.47 11.99
N SER A 44 -8.29 -5.21 11.62
CA SER A 44 -8.15 -6.61 11.22
C SER A 44 -7.61 -6.76 9.80
N HIS A 45 -7.82 -5.75 8.96
CA HIS A 45 -7.38 -5.71 7.56
C HIS A 45 -6.79 -4.34 7.23
N LEU A 46 -5.70 -4.32 6.46
CA LEU A 46 -5.10 -3.10 5.92
C LEU A 46 -4.88 -3.27 4.41
N ILE A 47 -5.39 -2.32 3.63
CA ILE A 47 -5.06 -2.20 2.20
C ILE A 47 -4.12 -1.02 2.06
N LEU A 48 -2.91 -1.27 1.56
CA LEU A 48 -1.88 -0.25 1.33
C LEU A 48 -1.78 0.04 -0.17
N HIS A 49 -1.85 1.31 -0.56
CA HIS A 49 -1.65 1.73 -1.95
C HIS A 49 -0.70 2.93 -1.97
N VAL A 50 0.58 2.68 -2.26
CA VAL A 50 1.66 3.67 -2.24
C VAL A 50 2.78 3.25 -3.20
N GLY A 51 3.58 4.20 -3.67
CA GLY A 51 4.78 3.94 -4.50
C GLY A 51 4.80 4.71 -5.82
N THR A 52 3.65 5.14 -6.35
CA THR A 52 3.61 5.91 -7.60
C THR A 52 4.39 7.23 -7.53
N ASN A 53 4.45 7.89 -6.36
CA ASN A 53 5.19 9.15 -6.20
C ASN A 53 6.72 8.92 -6.06
N ASP A 54 7.15 7.68 -5.81
CA ASP A 54 8.55 7.31 -5.69
C ASP A 54 9.20 7.04 -7.06
N LEU A 55 8.39 6.77 -8.10
CA LEU A 55 8.84 6.44 -9.46
C LEU A 55 9.84 7.46 -10.03
N ALA A 56 9.71 8.74 -9.69
CA ALA A 56 10.57 9.79 -10.22
C ALA A 56 12.01 9.78 -9.66
N GLY A 57 12.28 9.04 -8.57
CA GLY A 57 13.56 9.17 -7.85
C GLY A 57 14.11 7.89 -7.21
N LYS A 58 13.41 6.76 -7.32
CA LYS A 58 13.84 5.47 -6.76
C LYS A 58 13.74 4.36 -7.79
N SER A 59 14.59 3.34 -7.72
CA SER A 59 14.49 2.13 -8.54
C SER A 59 13.25 1.30 -8.16
N PRO A 60 12.79 0.37 -9.01
CA PRO A 60 11.72 -0.56 -8.64
C PRO A 60 12.00 -1.33 -7.35
N GLU A 61 13.24 -1.79 -7.18
CA GLU A 61 13.69 -2.57 -6.02
C GLU A 61 13.65 -1.72 -4.75
N GLU A 62 14.09 -0.46 -4.81
CA GLU A 62 14.01 0.47 -3.68
C GLU A 62 12.55 0.74 -3.28
N ILE A 63 11.63 0.86 -4.24
CA ILE A 63 10.21 1.06 -3.97
C ILE A 63 9.61 -0.19 -3.32
N ALA A 64 9.86 -1.37 -3.89
CA ALA A 64 9.37 -2.64 -3.38
C ALA A 64 9.93 -2.96 -1.98
N GLN A 65 11.21 -2.69 -1.74
CA GLN A 65 11.85 -2.84 -0.44
C GLN A 65 11.20 -1.93 0.61
N ASN A 66 10.96 -0.65 0.27
CA ASN A 66 10.27 0.27 1.17
C ASN A 66 8.85 -0.19 1.48
N ILE A 67 8.12 -0.74 0.50
CA ILE A 67 6.80 -1.34 0.72
C ILE A 67 6.89 -2.54 1.66
N SER A 68 7.83 -3.47 1.41
CA SER A 68 8.07 -4.64 2.27
C SER A 68 8.35 -4.24 3.73
N GLU A 69 9.17 -3.20 3.95
CA GLU A 69 9.43 -2.67 5.29
C GLU A 69 8.17 -2.12 5.97
N LEU A 70 7.30 -1.43 5.24
CA LEU A 70 6.03 -0.93 5.78
C LEU A 70 5.11 -2.09 6.17
N ILE A 71 5.03 -3.12 5.33
CA ILE A 71 4.23 -4.32 5.58
C ILE A 71 4.71 -5.03 6.84
N LYS A 72 6.02 -5.28 6.91
CA LYS A 72 6.65 -5.92 8.07
C LYS A 72 6.40 -5.14 9.36
N ALA A 73 6.63 -3.83 9.35
CA ALA A 73 6.40 -2.98 10.52
C ALA A 73 4.93 -2.97 10.96
N ALA A 74 3.99 -3.00 10.01
CA ALA A 74 2.56 -3.06 10.30
C ALA A 74 2.17 -4.40 10.96
N ALA A 75 2.67 -5.52 10.42
CA ALA A 75 2.42 -6.85 10.96
C ALA A 75 3.03 -7.06 12.36
N GLU A 76 4.23 -6.51 12.60
CA GLU A 76 4.87 -6.50 13.93
C GLU A 76 4.05 -5.70 14.96
N GLN A 77 3.48 -4.56 14.55
CA GLN A 77 2.70 -3.71 15.44
C GLN A 77 1.29 -4.26 15.73
N VAL A 78 0.68 -4.95 14.76
CA VAL A 78 -0.68 -5.50 14.87
C VAL A 78 -0.65 -6.99 14.54
N PRO A 79 -0.39 -7.86 15.55
CA PRO A 79 -0.36 -9.30 15.33
C PRO A 79 -1.69 -9.82 14.76
N GLY A 80 -1.63 -10.60 13.68
CA GLY A 80 -2.80 -11.14 12.97
C GLY A 80 -3.48 -10.17 12.00
N LEU A 81 -2.85 -9.02 11.72
CA LEU A 81 -3.28 -8.10 10.66
C LEU A 81 -3.23 -8.79 9.30
N LYS A 82 -4.34 -8.78 8.56
CA LYS A 82 -4.34 -9.19 7.15
C LYS A 82 -4.01 -8.01 6.27
N LEU A 83 -2.84 -8.03 5.64
CA LEU A 83 -2.37 -6.93 4.79
C LEU A 83 -2.48 -7.32 3.31
N LEU A 84 -2.92 -6.36 2.50
CA LEU A 84 -2.89 -6.45 1.03
C LEU A 84 -2.21 -5.20 0.47
N SER A 85 -1.21 -5.38 -0.39
CA SER A 85 -0.62 -4.28 -1.15
C SER A 85 -1.34 -4.16 -2.50
N SER A 86 -1.88 -2.99 -2.79
CA SER A 86 -2.47 -2.70 -4.09
C SER A 86 -1.37 -2.33 -5.06
N GLU A 87 -1.43 -2.88 -6.27
CA GLU A 87 -0.62 -2.47 -7.41
C GLU A 87 -0.59 -0.96 -7.59
N ILE A 88 0.58 -0.44 -7.95
CA ILE A 88 0.75 0.95 -8.35
C ILE A 88 0.31 1.13 -9.80
N ILE A 89 -0.16 2.33 -10.11
CA ILE A 89 -0.70 2.66 -11.43
C ILE A 89 0.30 3.43 -12.28
N THR A 90 0.29 3.16 -13.59
CA THR A 90 0.79 4.10 -14.58
C THR A 90 -0.03 5.38 -14.51
N ARG A 91 0.67 6.51 -14.63
CA ARG A 91 0.02 7.81 -14.79
C ARG A 91 0.06 8.19 -16.27
N SER A 92 -1.07 8.62 -16.82
CA SER A 92 -1.16 9.08 -18.21
C SER A 92 -0.25 10.27 -18.53
N ASP A 93 0.16 11.04 -17.51
CA ASP A 93 1.11 12.14 -17.68
C ASP A 93 2.60 11.69 -17.57
N ARG A 94 2.87 10.39 -17.38
CA ARG A 94 4.21 9.80 -17.20
C ARG A 94 4.30 8.38 -17.77
N GLU A 95 3.94 8.21 -19.02
CA GLU A 95 3.97 6.92 -19.74
C GLU A 95 5.39 6.31 -19.83
N ASP A 96 6.43 7.14 -19.69
CA ASP A 96 7.83 6.72 -19.61
C ASP A 96 8.12 5.77 -18.43
N ASN A 97 7.21 5.68 -17.45
CA ASN A 97 7.35 4.84 -16.27
C ASN A 97 6.67 3.46 -16.38
N ASP A 98 6.07 3.10 -17.52
CA ASP A 98 5.27 1.86 -17.64
C ASP A 98 6.05 0.59 -17.30
N GLN A 99 7.26 0.44 -17.86
CA GLN A 99 8.12 -0.71 -17.55
C GLN A 99 8.48 -0.74 -16.06
N LYS A 100 8.74 0.42 -15.48
CA LYS A 100 9.10 0.58 -14.07
C LYS A 100 7.94 0.22 -13.14
N VAL A 101 6.73 0.63 -13.51
CA VAL A 101 5.48 0.28 -12.81
C VAL A 101 5.26 -1.23 -12.82
N GLN A 102 5.40 -1.86 -13.99
CA GLN A 102 5.29 -3.32 -14.10
C GLN A 102 6.30 -4.05 -13.22
N GLN A 103 7.56 -3.60 -13.21
CA GLN A 103 8.60 -4.17 -12.36
C GLN A 103 8.28 -4.04 -10.87
N VAL A 104 7.81 -2.86 -10.42
CA VAL A 104 7.38 -2.68 -9.03
C VAL A 104 6.24 -3.62 -8.69
N ASN A 105 5.20 -3.71 -9.54
CA ASN A 105 4.05 -4.56 -9.27
C ASN A 105 4.42 -6.05 -9.19
N SER A 106 5.29 -6.54 -10.08
CA SER A 106 5.78 -7.92 -10.00
C SER A 106 6.56 -8.20 -8.71
N LEU A 107 7.39 -7.27 -8.25
CA LEU A 107 8.11 -7.42 -6.97
C LEU A 107 7.15 -7.40 -5.78
N VAL A 108 6.16 -6.52 -5.79
CA VAL A 108 5.14 -6.42 -4.74
C VAL A 108 4.27 -7.68 -4.69
N GLU A 109 3.91 -8.27 -5.83
CA GLU A 109 3.16 -9.52 -5.89
C GLU A 109 3.95 -10.69 -5.26
N LEU A 110 5.26 -10.77 -5.54
CA LEU A 110 6.14 -11.76 -4.91
C LEU A 110 6.25 -11.55 -3.39
N ILE A 111 6.31 -10.29 -2.94
CA ILE A 111 6.32 -9.95 -1.52
C ILE A 111 5.01 -10.40 -0.87
N ASP A 112 3.85 -10.01 -1.41
CA ASP A 112 2.55 -10.38 -0.85
C ASP A 112 2.36 -11.91 -0.78
N MET A 113 2.86 -12.63 -1.79
CA MET A 113 2.87 -14.10 -1.79
C MET A 113 3.75 -14.66 -0.65
N LEU A 114 4.94 -14.10 -0.44
CA LEU A 114 5.86 -14.53 0.62
C LEU A 114 5.27 -14.29 2.02
N PHE A 115 4.70 -13.11 2.26
CA PHE A 115 4.04 -12.79 3.52
C PHE A 115 2.85 -13.72 3.80
N THR A 116 2.03 -13.98 2.77
CA THR A 116 0.91 -14.94 2.85
C THR A 116 1.38 -16.35 3.25
N ILE A 117 2.46 -16.85 2.63
CA ILE A 117 3.03 -18.18 2.95
C ILE A 117 3.60 -18.21 4.37
N MET A 118 4.23 -17.12 4.81
CA MET A 118 4.79 -16.99 6.15
C MET A 118 3.75 -16.80 7.25
N GLY A 119 2.47 -16.58 6.89
CA GLY A 119 1.40 -16.30 7.84
C GLY A 119 1.55 -14.94 8.52
N ILE A 120 2.21 -14.00 7.84
CA ILE A 120 2.42 -12.61 8.26
C ILE A 120 1.47 -11.70 7.47
#